data_AF-A0A0S8A7X3-F1
#
_entry.id   AF-A0A0S8A7X3-F1
#
_cell.length_a   1.000
_cell.length_b   1.000
_cell.length_c   1.000
_cell.angle_alpha   90.00
_cell.angle_beta   90.00
_cell.angle_gamma   90.00
#
_symmetry.space_group_name_H-M   'P 1'
#
loop_
_entity.id
_entity.type
_entity.pdbx_description
1 polymer ?
#
loop_
_entity_poly.entity_id
_entity_poly.type
_entity_poly.pdbx_seq_one_letter_code
_entity_poly.pdbx_strand_id
1 'polypeptide(L)'
;MNKNYSLIPFIISLILVPLPTLAELSAAQQYRLECEQEREERLAPLREQEIEDCVKNRSSREDCERKYSDFGSSGRTVTGGYRARMYDQLPSCIAAREAEAAEEAAQRAERKKGEGHRDTVPGTTRDSSTETVDRDSSTGTNKRDTEPGKKRDVK
;
A
#
# COMPACT_ATOMS: atom_id res chain seq x y z
N MET A 1 56.23 37.08 -29.51
CA MET A 1 55.05 36.48 -30.16
C MET A 1 54.53 35.38 -29.26
N ASN A 2 53.72 35.71 -28.25
CA ASN A 2 53.21 34.71 -27.31
C ASN A 2 51.69 34.79 -27.35
N LYS A 3 51.09 33.80 -28.01
CA LYS A 3 49.65 33.68 -28.27
C LYS A 3 48.95 33.11 -27.03
N ASN A 4 48.07 33.92 -26.45
CA ASN A 4 47.07 33.51 -25.48
C ASN A 4 45.94 32.76 -26.21
N TYR A 5 45.71 31.48 -25.89
CA TYR A 5 44.49 30.74 -26.22
C TYR A 5 44.16 29.87 -25.01
N SER A 6 43.18 30.27 -24.20
CA SER A 6 41.75 30.02 -24.37
C SER A 6 41.36 28.65 -23.83
N LEU A 7 41.28 28.57 -22.50
CA LEU A 7 40.64 27.50 -21.73
C LEU A 7 39.11 27.60 -21.86
N ILE A 8 38.58 27.50 -23.07
CA ILE A 8 37.13 27.40 -23.32
C ILE A 8 36.93 26.51 -24.55
N PRO A 9 37.00 25.17 -24.39
CA PRO A 9 36.01 24.37 -25.14
C PRO A 9 35.57 23.08 -24.42
N PHE A 10 35.51 23.03 -23.09
CA PHE A 10 35.03 21.81 -22.39
C PHE A 10 33.75 21.97 -21.55
N ILE A 11 33.27 23.19 -21.29
CA ILE A 11 32.06 23.42 -20.48
C ILE A 11 30.77 23.28 -21.32
N ILE A 12 30.85 23.37 -22.65
CA ILE A 12 29.65 23.43 -23.52
C ILE A 12 29.10 22.03 -23.90
N SER A 13 29.83 20.94 -23.64
CA SER A 13 29.42 19.60 -24.10
C SER A 13 28.61 18.77 -23.08
N LEU A 14 28.22 19.34 -21.93
CA LEU A 14 27.52 18.62 -20.85
C LEU A 14 26.04 19.00 -20.68
N ILE A 15 25.39 19.58 -21.71
CA ILE A 15 23.97 19.98 -21.67
C ILE A 15 23.20 19.36 -22.85
N LEU A 16 23.36 18.06 -23.07
CA LEU A 16 22.50 17.30 -23.99
C LEU A 16 22.04 15.98 -23.36
N VAL A 17 21.70 16.00 -22.08
CA VAL A 17 20.94 14.92 -21.45
C VAL A 17 19.46 15.28 -21.57
N PRO A 18 18.62 14.48 -22.24
CA PRO A 18 17.18 14.69 -22.20
C PRO A 18 16.74 14.56 -20.73
N LEU A 19 16.22 15.65 -20.15
CA LEU A 19 15.70 15.61 -18.79
C LEU A 19 14.57 14.56 -18.75
N PRO A 20 14.59 13.61 -17.80
CA PRO A 20 13.42 12.77 -17.57
C PRO A 20 12.24 13.69 -17.29
N THR A 21 11.16 13.55 -18.06
CA THR A 21 9.91 14.25 -17.78
C THR A 21 9.49 13.89 -16.36
N LEU A 22 9.42 14.88 -15.47
CA LEU A 22 8.80 14.72 -14.15
C LEU A 22 7.40 14.17 -14.39
N ALA A 23 7.18 12.91 -14.05
CA ALA A 23 5.84 12.34 -14.07
C ALA A 23 5.00 13.14 -13.07
N GLU A 24 4.03 13.89 -13.57
CA GLU A 24 3.06 14.61 -12.74
C GLU A 24 2.34 13.57 -11.86
N LEU A 25 2.47 13.71 -10.54
CA LEU A 25 1.73 12.88 -9.59
C LEU A 25 0.24 13.10 -9.80
N SER A 26 -0.55 12.02 -9.81
CA SER A 26 -2.01 12.15 -9.84
C SER A 26 -2.50 12.87 -8.59
N ALA A 27 -3.68 13.49 -8.64
CA ALA A 27 -4.27 14.14 -7.48
C ALA A 27 -4.38 13.18 -6.27
N ALA A 28 -4.76 11.91 -6.51
CA ALA A 28 -4.79 10.90 -5.45
C ALA A 28 -3.41 10.59 -4.87
N GLN A 29 -2.34 10.60 -5.69
CA GLN A 29 -0.98 10.43 -5.19
C GLN A 29 -0.53 11.62 -4.34
N GLN A 30 -0.84 12.85 -4.74
CA GLN A 30 -0.50 14.06 -3.99
C GLN A 30 -1.15 14.04 -2.61
N TYR A 31 -2.48 13.82 -2.54
CA TYR A 31 -3.19 13.75 -1.25
C TYR A 31 -2.72 12.62 -0.35
N ARG A 32 -2.28 11.48 -0.91
CA ARG A 32 -1.69 10.39 -0.12
C ARG A 32 -0.39 10.80 0.55
N LEU A 33 0.49 11.48 -0.18
CA LEU A 33 1.77 11.95 0.38
C LEU A 33 1.53 12.95 1.51
N GLU A 34 0.61 13.89 1.31
CA GLU A 34 0.19 14.84 2.34
C GLU A 34 -0.39 14.12 3.57
N CYS A 35 -1.30 13.17 3.37
CA CYS A 35 -1.87 12.35 4.44
C CYS A 35 -0.79 11.64 5.27
N GLU A 36 0.16 10.95 4.62
CA GLU A 36 1.19 10.20 5.35
C GLU A 36 2.18 11.13 6.06
N GLN A 37 2.52 12.28 5.47
CA GLN A 37 3.36 13.29 6.11
C GLN A 37 2.68 13.84 7.38
N GLU A 38 1.45 14.34 7.24
CA GLU A 38 0.66 14.88 8.34
C GLU A 38 0.40 13.85 9.45
N ARG A 39 0.26 12.58 9.06
CA ARG A 39 0.09 11.47 9.99
C ARG A 39 1.38 11.19 10.74
N GLU A 40 2.53 11.20 10.07
CA GLU A 40 3.82 10.98 10.71
C GLU A 40 4.19 12.12 11.67
N GLU A 41 3.89 13.37 11.31
CA GLU A 41 4.09 14.54 12.19
C GLU A 41 3.32 14.40 13.52
N ARG A 42 2.13 13.77 13.49
CA ARG A 42 1.32 13.51 14.68
C ARG A 42 1.73 12.23 15.42
N LEU A 43 2.20 11.21 14.70
CA LEU A 43 2.61 9.93 15.29
C LEU A 43 3.99 9.97 15.94
N ALA A 44 4.96 10.65 15.32
CA ALA A 44 6.34 10.71 15.80
C ALA A 44 6.46 11.09 17.28
N PRO A 45 5.84 12.17 17.79
CA PRO A 45 5.96 12.52 19.20
C PRO A 45 5.31 11.49 20.13
N LEU A 46 4.20 10.86 19.73
CA LEU A 46 3.56 9.81 20.53
C LEU A 46 4.39 8.52 20.56
N ARG A 47 4.99 8.16 19.42
CA ARG A 47 5.89 7.01 19.32
C ARG A 47 7.13 7.19 20.20
N GLU A 48 7.73 8.38 20.20
CA GLU A 48 8.87 8.68 21.06
C GLU A 48 8.49 8.59 22.54
N GLN A 49 7.32 9.12 22.95
CA GLN A 49 6.84 8.99 24.32
C GLN A 49 6.70 7.53 24.77
N GLU A 50 6.12 6.68 23.93
CA GLU A 50 6.00 5.23 24.18
C GLU A 50 7.36 4.53 24.27
N ILE A 51 8.32 4.93 23.43
CA ILE A 51 9.70 4.43 23.47
C ILE A 51 10.39 4.84 24.77
N GLU A 52 10.28 6.11 25.17
CA GLU A 52 10.86 6.60 26.42
C GLU A 52 10.27 5.87 27.63
N ASP A 53 8.96 5.68 27.66
CA ASP A 53 8.29 4.96 28.74
C ASP A 53 8.67 3.48 28.78
N CYS A 54 8.88 2.87 27.62
CA CYS A 54 9.44 1.52 27.52
C CYS A 54 10.86 1.43 28.08
N VAL A 55 11.72 2.40 27.76
CA VAL A 55 13.11 2.46 28.27
C VAL A 55 13.12 2.66 29.79
N LYS A 56 12.25 3.51 30.34
CA LYS A 56 12.07 3.68 31.80
C LYS A 56 11.70 2.37 32.49
N ASN A 57 11.04 1.45 31.80
CA ASN A 57 10.64 0.13 32.28
C ASN A 57 11.73 -0.96 32.11
N ARG A 58 13.01 -0.57 32.04
CA ARG A 58 14.21 -1.44 31.99
C ARG A 58 14.38 -2.26 30.70
N SER A 59 13.85 -1.79 29.57
CA SER A 59 14.18 -2.32 28.26
C SER A 59 15.31 -1.53 27.60
N SER A 60 16.06 -2.15 26.69
CA SER A 60 17.04 -1.43 25.87
C SER A 60 16.31 -0.51 24.89
N ARG A 61 16.96 0.59 24.49
CA ARG A 61 16.39 1.51 23.50
C ARG A 61 16.10 0.81 22.17
N GLU A 62 17.00 -0.05 21.72
CA GLU A 62 16.84 -0.84 20.49
C GLU A 62 15.63 -1.77 20.54
N ASP A 63 15.38 -2.44 21.68
CA ASP A 63 14.20 -3.30 21.83
C ASP A 63 12.90 -2.49 21.80
N CYS A 64 12.89 -1.31 22.40
CA CYS A 64 11.73 -0.42 22.41
C CYS A 64 11.45 0.15 21.01
N GLU A 65 12.48 0.62 20.29
CA GLU A 65 12.34 1.10 18.91
C GLU A 65 11.80 0.01 17.98
N ARG A 66 12.30 -1.23 18.12
CA ARG A 66 11.76 -2.38 17.37
C ARG A 66 10.30 -2.65 17.72
N LYS A 67 9.96 -2.63 19.01
CA LYS A 67 8.59 -2.88 19.52
C LYS A 67 7.58 -1.85 19.02
N TYR A 68 7.97 -0.58 18.92
CA TYR A 68 7.11 0.52 18.50
C TYR A 68 7.32 0.97 17.05
N SER A 69 8.05 0.19 16.26
CA SER A 69 8.32 0.49 14.83
C SER A 69 7.06 0.63 13.98
N ASP A 70 5.99 -0.09 14.32
CA ASP A 70 4.71 -0.05 13.62
C ASP A 70 3.66 0.82 14.34
N PHE A 71 4.07 1.61 15.35
CA PHE A 71 3.15 2.38 16.18
C PHE A 71 2.19 3.24 15.33
N GLY A 72 0.90 3.12 15.62
CA GLY A 72 -0.18 3.80 14.90
C GLY A 72 -0.60 3.16 13.58
N SER A 73 0.06 2.10 13.10
CA SER A 73 -0.36 1.36 11.90
C SER A 73 -1.62 0.52 12.14
N SER A 74 -2.43 0.24 11.11
CA SER A 74 -3.50 -0.76 11.27
C SER A 74 -2.93 -2.16 11.43
N GLY A 75 -3.64 -3.06 12.10
CA GLY A 75 -3.20 -4.45 12.20
C GLY A 75 -4.20 -5.38 12.86
N ARG A 76 -3.88 -6.67 12.88
CA ARG A 76 -4.58 -7.64 13.72
C ARG A 76 -3.97 -7.62 15.11
N THR A 77 -4.82 -7.59 16.12
CA THR A 77 -4.41 -7.78 17.52
C THR A 77 -4.12 -9.26 17.77
N VAL A 78 -3.40 -9.56 18.85
CA VAL A 78 -3.06 -10.95 19.25
C VAL A 78 -4.32 -11.80 19.49
N THR A 79 -5.42 -11.17 19.93
CA THR A 79 -6.71 -11.83 20.15
C THR A 79 -7.58 -11.93 18.88
N GLY A 80 -7.07 -11.52 17.71
CA GLY A 80 -7.76 -11.59 16.41
C GLY A 80 -8.62 -10.38 16.06
N GLY A 81 -8.80 -9.43 16.99
CA GLY A 81 -9.45 -8.15 16.74
C GLY A 81 -8.67 -7.25 15.76
N TYR A 82 -9.28 -6.14 15.33
CA TYR A 82 -8.68 -5.18 14.40
C TYR A 82 -8.27 -3.89 15.13
N ARG A 83 -7.02 -3.46 14.95
CA ARG A 83 -6.53 -2.13 15.34
C ARG A 83 -6.67 -1.21 14.13
N ALA A 84 -7.48 -0.18 14.25
CA ALA A 84 -7.59 0.86 13.23
C ALA A 84 -6.28 1.65 13.12
N ARG A 85 -5.96 2.11 11.91
CA ARG A 85 -4.81 2.99 11.70
C ARG A 85 -5.12 4.36 12.32
N MET A 86 -4.17 4.90 13.08
CA MET A 86 -4.32 6.20 13.72
C MET A 86 -4.27 7.34 12.69
N TYR A 87 -5.02 8.41 12.95
CA TYR A 87 -5.10 9.62 12.12
C TYR A 87 -5.62 9.41 10.69
N ASP A 88 -6.43 8.38 10.45
CA ASP A 88 -7.08 8.15 9.15
C ASP A 88 -8.16 9.16 8.77
N GLN A 89 -8.57 10.00 9.71
CA GLN A 89 -9.64 11.00 9.54
C GLN A 89 -9.11 12.42 9.37
N LEU A 90 -7.82 12.57 9.10
CA LEU A 90 -7.26 13.86 8.71
C LEU A 90 -7.87 14.32 7.38
N PRO A 91 -8.06 15.64 7.16
CA PRO A 91 -8.65 16.14 5.93
C PRO A 91 -7.92 15.64 4.66
N SER A 92 -6.58 15.64 4.68
CA SER A 92 -5.74 15.12 3.60
C SER A 92 -5.96 13.62 3.35
N CYS A 93 -6.13 12.82 4.42
CA CYS A 93 -6.42 11.39 4.29
C CYS A 93 -7.82 11.10 3.74
N ILE A 94 -8.81 11.93 4.08
CA ILE A 94 -10.15 11.84 3.51
C ILE A 94 -10.11 12.20 2.02
N ALA A 95 -9.45 13.30 1.67
CA ALA A 95 -9.27 13.73 0.28
C ALA A 95 -8.55 12.67 -0.56
N ALA A 96 -7.51 12.03 -0.01
CA ALA A 96 -6.81 10.93 -0.67
C ALA A 96 -7.75 9.78 -1.02
N ARG A 97 -8.53 9.30 -0.04
CA ARG A 97 -9.48 8.20 -0.23
C ARG A 97 -10.58 8.55 -1.25
N GLU A 98 -11.08 9.78 -1.22
CA GLU A 98 -12.07 10.26 -2.18
C GLU A 98 -11.50 10.35 -3.60
N ALA A 99 -10.29 10.86 -3.76
CA ALA A 99 -9.60 10.93 -5.04
C ALA A 99 -9.31 9.53 -5.61
N GLU A 100 -8.82 8.60 -4.79
CA GLU A 100 -8.62 7.20 -5.19
C GLU A 100 -9.92 6.54 -5.65
N ALA A 101 -11.01 6.74 -4.90
CA ALA A 101 -12.31 6.20 -5.26
C ALA A 101 -12.84 6.77 -6.59
N ALA A 102 -12.61 8.07 -6.84
CA ALA A 102 -12.98 8.71 -8.10
C ALA A 102 -12.16 8.19 -9.29
N GLU A 103 -10.84 8.05 -9.12
CA GLU A 103 -9.95 7.47 -10.14
C GLU A 103 -10.35 6.02 -10.46
N GLU A 104 -10.62 5.20 -9.44
CA GLU A 104 -11.08 3.83 -9.64
C GLU A 104 -12.45 3.78 -10.34
N ALA A 105 -13.39 4.63 -9.94
CA ALA A 105 -14.71 4.70 -10.57
C ALA A 105 -14.61 5.07 -12.06
N ALA A 106 -13.73 6.02 -12.41
CA ALA A 106 -13.46 6.37 -13.80
C ALA A 106 -12.85 5.19 -14.58
N GLN A 107 -11.86 4.51 -14.02
CA GLN A 107 -11.27 3.32 -14.65
C GLN A 107 -12.29 2.19 -14.87
N ARG A 108 -13.17 1.95 -13.89
CA ARG A 108 -14.25 0.96 -14.01
C ARG A 108 -15.25 1.35 -15.09
N ALA A 109 -15.56 2.64 -15.25
CA ALA A 109 -16.46 3.12 -16.30
C ALA A 109 -15.88 2.90 -17.70
N GLU A 110 -14.58 3.16 -17.89
CA GLU A 110 -13.91 2.93 -19.17
C GLU A 110 -13.84 1.44 -19.54
N ARG A 111 -13.57 0.54 -18.56
CA ARG A 111 -13.60 -0.92 -18.81
C ARG A 111 -14.96 -1.41 -19.31
N LYS A 112 -16.06 -0.89 -18.75
CA LYS A 112 -17.42 -1.27 -19.17
C LYS A 112 -17.76 -0.83 -20.59
N LYS A 113 -17.20 0.29 -21.08
CA LYS A 113 -17.40 0.73 -22.47
C LYS A 113 -16.75 -0.22 -23.48
N GLY A 114 -15.63 -0.86 -23.11
CA GLY A 114 -14.92 -1.82 -23.96
C GLY A 114 -15.56 -3.21 -24.04
N GLU A 115 -16.47 -3.56 -23.13
CA GLU A 115 -17.06 -4.91 -23.03
C GLU A 115 -18.38 -5.06 -23.83
N GLY A 116 -18.93 -3.96 -24.36
CA GLY A 116 -20.17 -3.94 -25.15
C GLY A 116 -20.03 -4.35 -26.62
N HIS A 117 -18.85 -4.76 -27.09
CA HIS A 117 -18.60 -5.14 -28.48
C HIS A 117 -17.94 -6.52 -28.59
N ARG A 118 -18.51 -7.52 -27.90
CA ARG A 118 -18.31 -8.93 -28.30
C ARG A 118 -19.48 -9.30 -29.19
N ASP A 119 -19.18 -9.48 -30.47
CA ASP A 119 -20.11 -9.88 -31.51
C ASP A 119 -21.00 -11.03 -31.03
N THR A 120 -22.28 -10.73 -30.80
CA THR A 120 -23.32 -11.74 -30.76
C THR A 120 -23.41 -12.33 -32.15
N VAL A 121 -22.68 -13.41 -32.43
CA VAL A 121 -22.89 -14.22 -33.63
C VAL A 121 -24.31 -14.80 -33.50
N PRO A 122 -25.27 -14.42 -34.36
CA PRO A 122 -26.60 -15.00 -34.34
C PRO A 122 -26.51 -16.38 -34.96
N GLY A 123 -26.64 -17.43 -34.15
CA GLY A 123 -26.80 -18.80 -34.65
C GLY A 123 -25.92 -19.83 -33.99
N THR A 124 -26.08 -20.05 -32.68
CA THR A 124 -26.07 -21.42 -32.14
C THR A 124 -27.12 -21.49 -31.03
N THR A 125 -28.25 -22.14 -31.30
CA THR A 125 -29.10 -22.67 -30.24
C THR A 125 -28.32 -23.79 -29.58
N ARG A 126 -27.60 -23.46 -28.51
CA ARG A 126 -27.07 -24.45 -27.59
C ARG A 126 -27.94 -24.36 -26.35
N ASP A 127 -28.82 -25.35 -26.19
CA ASP A 127 -29.40 -25.66 -24.89
C ASP A 127 -28.26 -25.71 -23.86
N SER A 128 -28.20 -24.70 -23.02
CA SER A 128 -27.53 -24.78 -21.74
C SER A 128 -28.59 -24.45 -20.73
N SER A 129 -29.23 -25.53 -20.30
CA SER A 129 -29.94 -25.66 -19.06
C SER A 129 -29.31 -24.74 -18.01
N THR A 130 -30.15 -23.85 -17.50
CA THR A 130 -29.98 -23.20 -16.22
C THR A 130 -29.70 -24.24 -15.14
N GLU A 131 -28.44 -24.53 -14.88
CA GLU A 131 -28.02 -24.98 -13.56
C GLU A 131 -27.76 -23.72 -12.74
N THR A 132 -28.71 -23.44 -11.86
CA THR A 132 -28.51 -22.62 -10.66
C THR A 132 -27.40 -23.27 -9.84
N VAL A 133 -26.16 -22.85 -10.06
CA VAL A 133 -25.08 -23.16 -9.13
C VAL A 133 -25.22 -22.14 -8.00
N ASP A 134 -25.86 -22.59 -6.92
CA ASP A 134 -25.77 -21.97 -5.61
C ASP A 134 -24.30 -21.75 -5.28
N ARG A 135 -23.87 -20.49 -5.30
CA ARG A 135 -22.53 -20.09 -4.88
C ARG A 135 -22.54 -20.03 -3.37
N ASP A 136 -22.42 -21.19 -2.74
CA ASP A 136 -22.24 -21.30 -1.31
C ASP A 136 -20.99 -20.52 -0.88
N SER A 137 -21.25 -19.57 0.02
CA SER A 137 -20.25 -18.97 0.90
C SER A 137 -19.47 -20.08 1.60
N SER A 138 -18.22 -20.28 1.22
CA SER A 138 -17.25 -20.96 2.07
C SER A 138 -16.05 -20.04 2.29
N THR A 139 -16.14 -19.35 3.42
CA THR A 139 -15.03 -18.93 4.26
C THR A 139 -13.89 -19.94 4.17
N GLY A 140 -12.76 -19.53 3.60
CA GLY A 140 -11.53 -20.32 3.63
C GLY A 140 -10.97 -20.40 5.05
N THR A 141 -11.49 -21.31 5.86
CA THR A 141 -10.84 -21.72 7.10
C THR A 141 -9.69 -22.65 6.78
N ASN A 142 -8.46 -22.19 7.04
CA ASN A 142 -7.27 -23.03 7.16
C ASN A 142 -7.52 -24.12 8.21
N LYS A 143 -7.76 -25.37 7.78
CA LYS A 143 -7.60 -26.54 8.65
C LYS A 143 -6.16 -27.04 8.48
N ARG A 144 -5.35 -26.76 9.50
CA ARG A 144 -4.05 -27.39 9.71
C ARG A 144 -4.32 -28.64 10.53
N ASP A 145 -4.24 -29.80 9.91
CA ASP A 145 -4.34 -31.07 10.60
C ASP A 145 -3.18 -31.18 11.59
N THR A 146 -3.53 -31.16 12.88
CA THR A 146 -2.60 -31.48 13.96
C THR A 146 -2.87 -32.93 14.34
N GLU A 147 -2.00 -33.85 13.92
CA GLU A 147 -2.03 -35.22 14.40
C GLU A 147 -1.79 -35.29 15.92
N PRO A 148 -2.49 -36.14 16.67
CA PRO A 148 -2.27 -36.33 18.09
C PRO A 148 -1.16 -37.35 18.34
N GLY A 149 -0.17 -36.93 19.12
CA GLY A 149 0.53 -37.73 20.15
C GLY A 149 1.08 -39.10 19.76
N LYS A 150 2.41 -39.19 19.62
CA LYS A 150 3.15 -40.44 19.83
C LYS A 150 4.21 -40.25 20.92
N LYS A 151 3.90 -40.75 22.12
CA LYS A 151 4.84 -40.95 23.23
C LYS A 151 5.93 -41.93 22.79
N ARG A 152 7.20 -41.66 23.10
CA ARG A 152 8.25 -42.68 23.24
C ARG A 152 9.25 -42.23 24.31
N ASP A 153 8.97 -42.74 25.50
CA ASP A 153 9.83 -43.31 26.54
C ASP A 153 11.27 -42.83 26.74
N VAL A 154 11.50 -42.49 28.00
CA VAL A 154 12.75 -42.34 28.74
C VAL A 154 13.55 -43.65 28.71
N LYS A 155 14.85 -43.55 28.39
CA LYS A 155 15.90 -44.34 29.04
C LYS A 155 17.21 -43.58 29.03
#